data_AF-A0A1Q4WXK7-F1
#
_entry.id   AF-A0A1Q4WXK7-F1
#
_cell.length_a   1.000
_cell.length_b   1.000
_cell.length_c   1.000
_cell.angle_alpha   90.00
_cell.angle_beta   90.00
_cell.angle_gamma   90.00
#
_symmetry.space_group_name_H-M   'P 1'
#
loop_
_entity.id
_entity.type
_entity.pdbx_description
1 polymer ?
#
loop_
_entity_poly.entity_id
_entity_poly.type
_entity_poly.pdbx_seq_one_letter_code
_entity_poly.pdbx_strand_id
1 'polypeptide(L)'
;MDQLLPCVASLRLVDHHCHGVLGTDLDRDGFESNLTEAESRSPLGTSLFDSSLGLAVRRWCAPLLDLPPLAPAEEYVARRRSLGAAEVNRTLVSAAEISTFLVDRGTWPEGFAGPGTFTGSREHLVLRLERLAEDVVPEGATGFPARVREALDSSSAVAAKSIAAYRVGLELDPARPSDAEVVAAADQWLTSGSTRCADEVISRFLVWEALDRGLPVQFHVGFGDADLSLHKCDPLLLTDLLRATAPLGVPIMLLHNYPFHRNAGYLAQVFPHVFVDVGLATHAVAHQARRVLTEALEIVPFGKFLFSTDAFALAEVYYLGAVFFRRALSDFLAAGLREHALAQADAERIAHLIGWENAQRAYRLE
;
A
#
# COMPACT_ATOMS: atom_id res chain seq x y z
N MET A 1 11.82 -25.97 -8.34
CA MET A 1 10.99 -24.78 -8.07
C MET A 1 9.76 -25.31 -7.38
N ASP A 2 9.51 -24.91 -6.14
CA ASP A 2 8.26 -25.32 -5.47
C ASP A 2 7.08 -24.81 -6.29
N GLN A 3 6.25 -25.76 -6.72
CA GLN A 3 5.12 -25.52 -7.60
C GLN A 3 4.03 -24.81 -6.80
N LEU A 4 3.55 -23.66 -7.29
CA LEU A 4 2.41 -22.99 -6.70
C LEU A 4 1.19 -23.92 -6.74
N LEU A 5 0.34 -23.86 -5.72
CA LEU A 5 -0.97 -24.51 -5.76
C LEU A 5 -1.76 -24.00 -6.99
N PRO A 6 -2.45 -24.87 -7.74
CA PRO A 6 -3.16 -24.48 -8.95
C PRO A 6 -4.14 -23.31 -8.76
N CYS A 7 -4.85 -23.27 -7.62
CA CYS A 7 -5.77 -22.19 -7.27
C CYS A 7 -5.09 -20.84 -7.02
N VAL A 8 -3.80 -20.84 -6.63
CA VAL A 8 -3.00 -19.62 -6.43
C VAL A 8 -2.28 -19.22 -7.72
N ALA A 9 -1.85 -20.20 -8.52
CA ALA A 9 -1.20 -19.95 -9.80
C ALA A 9 -2.13 -19.23 -10.79
N SER A 10 -3.42 -19.58 -10.81
CA SER A 10 -4.44 -18.96 -11.68
C SER A 10 -5.18 -17.79 -11.02
N LEU A 11 -4.80 -17.41 -9.80
CA LEU A 11 -5.52 -16.42 -9.00
C LEU A 11 -5.45 -15.04 -9.66
N ARG A 12 -6.62 -14.44 -9.88
CA ARG A 12 -6.73 -13.02 -10.21
C ARG A 12 -6.44 -12.17 -8.96
N LEU A 13 -5.61 -11.13 -9.11
CA LEU A 13 -5.30 -10.19 -8.04
C LEU A 13 -5.96 -8.82 -8.27
N VAL A 14 -6.48 -8.24 -7.18
CA VAL A 14 -6.85 -6.83 -7.06
C VAL A 14 -5.86 -6.20 -6.08
N ASP A 15 -4.98 -5.36 -6.59
CA ASP A 15 -4.02 -4.62 -5.78
C ASP A 15 -4.72 -3.41 -5.17
N HIS A 16 -5.15 -3.53 -3.91
CA HIS A 16 -5.99 -2.51 -3.28
C HIS A 16 -5.22 -1.25 -2.83
N HIS A 17 -3.89 -1.28 -2.90
CA HIS A 17 -3.05 -0.12 -2.64
C HIS A 17 -1.71 -0.21 -3.36
N CYS A 18 -1.51 0.69 -4.31
CA CYS A 18 -0.23 0.91 -4.98
C CYS A 18 -0.08 2.39 -5.39
N HIS A 19 1.06 2.71 -6.00
CA HIS A 19 1.35 4.06 -6.48
C HIS A 19 1.61 4.10 -7.99
N GLY A 20 2.39 5.05 -8.47
CA GLY A 20 2.73 5.15 -9.89
C GLY A 20 4.04 4.44 -10.22
N VAL A 21 4.27 4.21 -11.50
CA VAL A 21 5.51 3.68 -12.07
C VAL A 21 6.24 4.80 -12.81
N LEU A 22 7.56 4.88 -12.66
CA LEU A 22 8.39 5.84 -13.37
C LEU A 22 8.43 5.52 -14.87
N GLY A 23 8.13 6.53 -15.70
CA GLY A 23 8.19 6.45 -17.16
C GLY A 23 9.56 6.76 -17.76
N THR A 24 10.58 7.02 -16.93
CA THR A 24 11.93 7.40 -17.35
C THR A 24 12.97 6.34 -17.01
N ASP A 25 14.04 6.29 -17.80
CA ASP A 25 15.16 5.40 -17.54
C ASP A 25 15.98 5.90 -16.34
N LEU A 26 16.37 4.96 -15.49
CA LEU A 26 17.21 5.21 -14.32
C LEU A 26 18.63 4.73 -14.58
N ASP A 27 19.60 5.50 -14.12
CA ASP A 27 20.96 5.00 -13.93
C ASP A 27 21.05 4.15 -12.65
N ARG A 28 22.27 3.77 -12.28
CA ARG A 28 22.51 2.88 -11.14
C ARG A 28 22.01 3.49 -9.83
N ASP A 29 22.41 4.73 -9.58
CA ASP A 29 22.09 5.42 -8.33
C ASP A 29 20.59 5.73 -8.25
N GLY A 30 19.98 6.17 -9.36
CA GLY A 30 18.53 6.35 -9.43
C GLY A 30 17.75 5.07 -9.19
N PHE A 31 18.20 3.93 -9.73
CA PHE A 31 17.55 2.64 -9.48
C PHE A 31 17.67 2.22 -8.02
N GLU A 32 18.89 2.28 -7.45
CA GLU A 32 19.12 1.91 -6.05
C GLU A 32 18.35 2.80 -5.08
N SER A 33 18.25 4.11 -5.32
CA SER A 33 17.45 5.01 -4.47
C SER A 33 15.97 4.65 -4.43
N ASN A 34 15.45 3.88 -5.40
CA ASN A 34 14.08 3.39 -5.39
C ASN A 34 13.96 1.92 -4.90
N LEU A 35 15.04 1.33 -4.36
CA LEU A 35 15.02 0.02 -3.68
C LEU A 35 14.93 0.14 -2.16
N THR A 36 14.71 1.34 -1.64
CA THR A 36 14.68 1.63 -0.20
C THR A 36 13.68 2.75 0.07
N GLU A 37 13.10 2.75 1.27
CA GLU A 37 12.29 3.88 1.77
C GLU A 37 13.17 5.05 2.24
N ALA A 38 14.48 4.85 2.40
CA ALA A 38 15.38 5.93 2.78
C ALA A 38 15.45 7.01 1.69
N GLU A 39 15.48 8.29 2.09
CA GLU A 39 15.59 9.44 1.18
C GLU A 39 16.79 9.34 0.22
N SER A 40 17.88 8.74 0.69
CA SER A 40 19.06 8.50 -0.12
C SER A 40 19.76 7.21 0.27
N ARG A 41 20.54 6.68 -0.67
CA ARG A 41 21.44 5.57 -0.41
C ARG A 41 22.53 6.00 0.58
N SER A 42 22.75 5.17 1.60
CA SER A 42 23.80 5.42 2.59
C SER A 42 25.19 5.33 1.96
N PRO A 43 26.07 6.33 2.12
CA PRO A 43 27.48 6.22 1.72
C PRO A 43 28.28 5.26 2.62
N LEU A 44 27.72 4.86 3.76
CA LEU A 44 28.29 3.86 4.66
C LEU A 44 27.88 2.44 4.28
N GLY A 45 26.79 2.29 3.53
CA GLY A 45 26.35 1.03 2.97
C GLY A 45 27.08 0.71 1.66
N THR A 46 26.97 -0.55 1.22
CA THR A 46 27.40 -0.95 -0.12
C THR A 46 26.27 -0.69 -1.12
N SER A 47 25.99 -1.66 -2.00
CA SER A 47 24.92 -1.57 -2.98
C SER A 47 23.59 -1.99 -2.36
N LEU A 48 22.50 -1.32 -2.73
CA LEU A 48 21.16 -1.81 -2.40
C LEU A 48 20.77 -3.09 -3.16
N PHE A 49 21.59 -3.52 -4.14
CA PHE A 49 21.48 -4.86 -4.71
C PHE A 49 21.99 -5.98 -3.78
N ASP A 50 22.69 -5.63 -2.69
CA ASP A 50 23.10 -6.56 -1.63
C ASP A 50 22.02 -6.71 -0.54
N SER A 51 20.82 -6.14 -0.76
CA SER A 51 19.65 -6.30 0.11
C SER A 51 18.79 -7.51 -0.30
N SER A 52 17.84 -7.92 0.56
CA SER A 52 16.87 -8.97 0.21
C SER A 52 16.06 -8.64 -1.03
N LEU A 53 15.60 -7.38 -1.15
CA LEU A 53 14.89 -6.88 -2.33
C LEU A 53 15.81 -6.83 -3.56
N GLY A 54 17.03 -6.33 -3.41
CA GLY A 54 18.02 -6.25 -4.48
C GLY A 54 18.40 -7.62 -5.08
N LEU A 55 18.61 -8.62 -4.23
CA LEU A 55 18.83 -10.00 -4.65
C LEU A 55 17.58 -10.58 -5.34
N ALA A 56 16.38 -10.22 -4.86
CA ALA A 56 15.14 -10.64 -5.48
C ALA A 56 14.95 -10.06 -6.90
N VAL A 57 15.27 -8.78 -7.10
CA VAL A 57 15.29 -8.15 -8.44
C VAL A 57 16.17 -8.96 -9.39
N ARG A 58 17.42 -9.24 -8.98
CA ARG A 58 18.35 -10.01 -9.83
C ARG A 58 17.88 -11.43 -10.06
N ARG A 59 17.24 -12.06 -9.08
CA ARG A 59 16.77 -13.45 -9.18
C ARG A 59 15.55 -13.59 -10.10
N TRP A 60 14.57 -12.72 -9.94
CA TRP A 60 13.23 -12.90 -10.50
C TRP A 60 12.94 -11.98 -11.68
N CYS A 61 13.44 -10.74 -11.66
CA CYS A 61 13.20 -9.78 -12.75
C CYS A 61 14.19 -9.98 -13.90
N ALA A 62 15.45 -10.34 -13.62
CA ALA A 62 16.48 -10.50 -14.66
C ALA A 62 16.06 -11.46 -15.79
N PRO A 63 15.45 -12.64 -15.51
CA PRO A 63 14.97 -13.55 -16.56
C PRO A 63 13.88 -12.97 -17.45
N LEU A 64 13.06 -12.05 -16.93
CA LEU A 64 12.05 -11.36 -17.74
C LEU A 64 12.65 -10.33 -18.70
N LEU A 65 13.92 -9.95 -18.48
CA LEU A 65 14.66 -9.02 -19.33
C LEU A 65 15.77 -9.74 -20.14
N ASP A 66 15.61 -11.06 -20.36
CA ASP A 66 16.54 -11.94 -21.08
C ASP A 66 17.94 -12.07 -20.45
N LEU A 67 18.05 -11.88 -19.14
CA LEU A 67 19.29 -12.11 -18.39
C LEU A 67 19.24 -13.40 -17.58
N PRO A 68 20.40 -14.06 -17.32
CA PRO A 68 20.43 -15.19 -16.42
C PRO A 68 19.94 -14.79 -15.01
N PRO A 69 19.24 -15.67 -14.28
CA PRO A 69 18.91 -15.41 -12.89
C PRO A 69 20.15 -15.07 -12.07
N LEU A 70 20.06 -14.04 -11.24
CA LEU A 70 21.17 -13.49 -10.44
C LEU A 70 22.28 -12.80 -11.26
N ALA A 71 21.99 -12.37 -12.50
CA ALA A 71 22.91 -11.53 -13.28
C ALA A 71 23.51 -10.39 -12.45
N PRO A 72 24.78 -10.01 -12.67
CA PRO A 72 25.42 -8.90 -11.99
C PRO A 72 24.57 -7.62 -12.07
N ALA A 73 24.67 -6.82 -11.02
CA ALA A 73 23.76 -5.70 -10.85
C ALA A 73 23.97 -4.61 -11.94
N GLU A 74 25.21 -4.41 -12.39
CA GLU A 74 25.53 -3.53 -13.53
C GLU A 74 24.93 -4.03 -14.84
N GLU A 75 25.00 -5.33 -15.11
CA GLU A 75 24.39 -5.93 -16.30
C GLU A 75 22.87 -5.78 -16.28
N TYR A 76 22.24 -5.94 -15.11
CA TYR A 76 20.80 -5.74 -14.93
C TYR A 76 20.40 -4.30 -15.30
N VAL A 77 21.06 -3.30 -14.72
CA VAL A 77 20.72 -1.88 -14.97
C VAL A 77 21.01 -1.51 -16.42
N ALA A 78 22.13 -1.98 -17.00
CA ALA A 78 22.45 -1.74 -18.41
C ALA A 78 21.40 -2.35 -19.35
N ARG A 79 20.95 -3.58 -19.09
CA ARG A 79 19.91 -4.23 -19.88
C ARG A 79 18.58 -3.49 -19.76
N ARG A 80 18.18 -3.13 -18.53
CA ARG A 80 16.97 -2.35 -18.25
C ARG A 80 16.95 -1.06 -19.09
N ARG A 81 18.05 -0.30 -19.08
CA ARG A 81 18.21 0.92 -19.88
C ARG A 81 18.20 0.66 -21.39
N SER A 82 18.78 -0.45 -21.85
CA SER A 82 18.79 -0.79 -23.28
C SER A 82 17.39 -1.10 -23.84
N LEU A 83 16.48 -1.61 -23.01
CA LEU A 83 15.09 -1.88 -23.35
C LEU A 83 14.21 -0.62 -23.28
N GLY A 84 14.54 0.27 -22.35
CA GLY A 84 13.79 1.50 -22.07
C GLY A 84 12.63 1.27 -21.10
N ALA A 85 12.34 2.29 -20.28
CA ALA A 85 11.37 2.23 -19.19
C ALA A 85 9.99 1.73 -19.62
N ALA A 86 9.48 2.15 -20.79
CA ALA A 86 8.17 1.73 -21.27
C ALA A 86 8.07 0.21 -21.50
N GLU A 87 9.11 -0.41 -22.08
CA GLU A 87 9.13 -1.86 -22.34
C GLU A 87 9.34 -2.65 -21.05
N VAL A 88 10.22 -2.17 -20.17
CA VAL A 88 10.45 -2.77 -18.86
C VAL A 88 9.18 -2.74 -18.01
N ASN A 89 8.49 -1.60 -17.98
CA ASN A 89 7.24 -1.45 -17.24
C ASN A 89 6.15 -2.36 -17.81
N ARG A 90 5.98 -2.42 -19.13
CA ARG A 90 5.06 -3.35 -19.77
C ARG A 90 5.37 -4.79 -19.38
N THR A 91 6.62 -5.20 -19.49
CA THR A 91 7.04 -6.57 -19.21
C THR A 91 6.79 -6.96 -17.76
N LEU A 92 7.28 -6.17 -16.81
CA LEU A 92 7.24 -6.51 -15.39
C LEU A 92 5.84 -6.34 -14.79
N VAL A 93 5.12 -5.26 -15.11
CA VAL A 93 3.75 -5.06 -14.59
C VAL A 93 2.79 -6.10 -15.18
N SER A 94 2.95 -6.49 -16.45
CA SER A 94 2.15 -7.58 -17.02
C SER A 94 2.44 -8.92 -16.34
N ALA A 95 3.71 -9.20 -16.05
CA ALA A 95 4.12 -10.42 -15.35
C ALA A 95 3.61 -10.51 -13.91
N ALA A 96 3.17 -9.40 -13.31
CA ALA A 96 2.53 -9.41 -11.99
C ALA A 96 1.12 -10.05 -12.02
N GLU A 97 0.49 -10.12 -13.20
CA GLU A 97 -0.86 -10.68 -13.40
C GLU A 97 -1.91 -10.07 -12.45
N ILE A 98 -1.77 -8.76 -12.21
CA ILE A 98 -2.73 -7.96 -11.44
C ILE A 98 -3.74 -7.38 -12.42
N SER A 99 -5.02 -7.49 -12.08
CA SER A 99 -6.12 -7.14 -12.97
C SER A 99 -6.77 -5.79 -12.68
N THR A 100 -6.54 -5.27 -11.48
CA THR A 100 -7.15 -4.03 -11.00
C THR A 100 -6.23 -3.40 -9.97
N PHE A 101 -6.00 -2.10 -10.10
CA PHE A 101 -5.14 -1.32 -9.23
C PHE A 101 -5.94 -0.20 -8.57
N LEU A 102 -5.83 -0.07 -7.25
CA LEU A 102 -6.30 1.09 -6.49
C LEU A 102 -5.09 1.97 -6.20
N VAL A 103 -5.03 3.10 -6.91
CA VAL A 103 -3.82 3.89 -7.07
C VAL A 103 -3.91 5.16 -6.23
N ASP A 104 -3.04 5.27 -5.23
CA ASP A 104 -2.82 6.52 -4.50
C ASP A 104 -1.89 7.42 -5.32
N ARG A 105 -2.46 8.53 -5.81
CA ARG A 105 -1.77 9.53 -6.65
C ARG A 105 -1.20 10.71 -5.87
N GLY A 106 -1.26 10.70 -4.54
CA GLY A 106 -0.79 11.80 -3.70
C GLY A 106 0.72 12.06 -3.74
N THR A 107 1.49 11.16 -4.36
CA THR A 107 2.97 11.20 -4.48
C THR A 107 3.43 11.12 -5.94
N TRP A 108 2.68 11.66 -6.90
CA TRP A 108 3.09 11.61 -8.30
C TRP A 108 3.80 12.91 -8.73
N PRO A 109 5.14 12.98 -8.68
CA PRO A 109 5.89 13.92 -9.48
C PRO A 109 5.60 13.77 -10.99
N GLU A 110 6.06 14.74 -11.76
CA GLU A 110 6.13 14.60 -13.21
C GLU A 110 6.88 13.32 -13.63
N GLY A 111 6.40 12.65 -14.68
CA GLY A 111 7.03 11.45 -15.23
C GLY A 111 6.51 10.12 -14.66
N PHE A 112 5.60 10.14 -13.69
CA PHE A 112 4.89 8.93 -13.23
C PHE A 112 3.67 8.62 -14.11
N ALA A 113 3.40 7.32 -14.29
CA ALA A 113 2.20 6.80 -14.94
C ALA A 113 1.54 5.73 -14.08
N GLY A 114 0.22 5.56 -14.24
CA GLY A 114 -0.51 4.47 -13.60
C GLY A 114 -0.10 3.10 -14.16
N PRO A 115 -0.01 2.05 -13.34
CA PRO A 115 0.42 0.71 -13.77
C PRO A 115 -0.50 0.07 -14.84
N GLY A 116 -1.80 0.37 -14.80
CA GLY A 116 -2.79 -0.03 -15.80
C GLY A 116 -2.53 0.53 -17.19
N THR A 117 -1.82 1.66 -17.31
CA THR A 117 -1.40 2.22 -18.60
C THR A 117 -0.56 1.23 -19.43
N PHE A 118 0.21 0.37 -18.76
CA PHE A 118 1.11 -0.58 -19.43
C PHE A 118 0.49 -1.94 -19.70
N THR A 119 -0.60 -2.29 -19.01
CA THR A 119 -1.22 -3.62 -19.04
C THR A 119 -2.64 -3.62 -19.61
N GLY A 120 -3.30 -2.47 -19.69
CA GLY A 120 -4.73 -2.37 -19.97
C GLY A 120 -5.63 -2.76 -18.80
N SER A 121 -5.06 -2.95 -17.60
CA SER A 121 -5.81 -3.26 -16.38
C SER A 121 -6.65 -2.09 -15.89
N ARG A 122 -7.69 -2.39 -15.10
CA ARG A 122 -8.54 -1.37 -14.50
C ARG A 122 -7.76 -0.58 -13.44
N GLU A 123 -7.96 0.72 -13.40
CA GLU A 123 -7.44 1.59 -12.34
C GLU A 123 -8.58 2.34 -11.65
N HIS A 124 -8.51 2.41 -10.33
CA HIS A 124 -9.38 3.26 -9.52
C HIS A 124 -8.53 4.22 -8.69
N LEU A 125 -9.01 5.45 -8.54
CA LEU A 125 -8.32 6.48 -7.76
C LEU A 125 -8.50 6.23 -6.26
N VAL A 126 -7.41 6.32 -5.52
CA VAL A 126 -7.40 6.52 -4.05
C VAL A 126 -6.97 7.95 -3.78
N LEU A 127 -7.80 8.69 -3.04
CA LEU A 127 -7.58 10.10 -2.75
C LEU A 127 -6.76 10.26 -1.45
N ARG A 128 -5.55 10.82 -1.54
CA ARG A 128 -4.74 11.14 -0.37
C ARG A 128 -5.28 12.38 0.34
N LEU A 129 -5.77 12.20 1.56
CA LEU A 129 -6.50 13.22 2.31
C LEU A 129 -5.63 14.42 2.67
N GLU A 130 -4.41 14.16 3.17
CA GLU A 130 -3.50 15.22 3.58
C GLU A 130 -3.05 16.04 2.37
N ARG A 131 -2.90 15.41 1.19
CA ARG A 131 -2.60 16.12 -0.05
C ARG A 131 -3.76 17.01 -0.49
N LEU A 132 -4.99 16.51 -0.43
CA LEU A 132 -6.19 17.30 -0.70
C LEU A 132 -6.26 18.53 0.23
N ALA A 133 -5.96 18.36 1.52
CA ALA A 133 -5.89 19.47 2.46
C ALA A 133 -4.82 20.49 2.09
N GLU A 134 -3.62 20.04 1.71
CA GLU A 134 -2.51 20.89 1.25
C GLU A 134 -2.90 21.71 0.02
N ASP A 135 -3.70 21.15 -0.88
CA ASP A 135 -4.14 21.83 -2.10
C ASP A 135 -5.23 22.89 -1.83
N VAL A 136 -6.10 22.70 -0.84
CA VAL A 136 -7.24 23.61 -0.57
C VAL A 136 -7.02 24.61 0.58
N VAL A 137 -6.01 24.41 1.43
CA VAL A 137 -5.69 25.35 2.52
C VAL A 137 -5.25 26.75 2.05
N PRO A 138 -4.51 26.94 0.92
CA PRO A 138 -4.04 28.25 0.50
C PRO A 138 -5.15 29.29 0.24
N GLU A 139 -6.38 28.83 0.00
CA GLU A 139 -7.57 29.66 -0.20
C GLU A 139 -8.16 30.24 1.12
N GLY A 140 -7.54 29.96 2.27
CA GLY A 140 -7.83 30.64 3.55
C GLY A 140 -8.64 29.81 4.56
N ALA A 141 -8.35 29.99 5.85
CA ALA A 141 -8.85 29.14 6.93
C ALA A 141 -10.37 29.05 7.05
N THR A 142 -11.09 30.18 6.99
CA THR A 142 -12.54 30.24 7.27
C THR A 142 -13.38 29.32 6.37
N GLY A 143 -13.00 29.19 5.08
CA GLY A 143 -13.72 28.34 4.11
C GLY A 143 -13.16 26.93 4.00
N PHE A 144 -12.09 26.59 4.72
CA PHE A 144 -11.35 25.34 4.56
C PHE A 144 -12.23 24.09 4.78
N PRO A 145 -13.04 23.98 5.85
CA PRO A 145 -13.89 22.79 6.03
C PRO A 145 -14.86 22.56 4.86
N ALA A 146 -15.46 23.63 4.34
CA ALA A 146 -16.41 23.54 3.23
C ALA A 146 -15.72 23.12 1.93
N ARG A 147 -14.51 23.64 1.64
CA ARG A 147 -13.76 23.25 0.44
C ARG A 147 -13.26 21.81 0.49
N VAL A 148 -12.85 21.32 1.66
CA VAL A 148 -12.50 19.90 1.83
C VAL A 148 -13.69 19.01 1.50
N ARG A 149 -14.88 19.36 2.03
CA ARG A 149 -16.13 18.64 1.74
C ARG A 149 -16.47 18.64 0.26
N GLU A 150 -16.41 19.80 -0.39
CA GLU A 150 -16.65 19.94 -1.82
C GLU A 150 -15.65 19.13 -2.68
N ALA A 151 -14.37 19.13 -2.30
CA ALA A 151 -13.34 18.35 -2.96
C ALA A 151 -13.56 16.84 -2.80
N LEU A 152 -14.04 16.39 -1.63
CA LEU A 152 -14.43 14.99 -1.42
C LEU A 152 -15.67 14.62 -2.23
N ASP A 153 -16.69 15.47 -2.26
CA ASP A 153 -17.98 15.23 -2.96
C ASP A 153 -17.80 15.23 -4.49
N SER A 154 -16.83 15.96 -5.02
CA SER A 154 -16.51 16.01 -6.45
C SER A 154 -15.52 14.94 -6.92
N SER A 155 -14.92 14.19 -6.00
CA SER A 155 -13.93 13.16 -6.32
C SER A 155 -14.56 11.89 -6.86
N SER A 156 -13.94 11.31 -7.89
CA SER A 156 -14.30 9.98 -8.41
C SER A 156 -13.55 8.84 -7.69
N ALA A 157 -12.92 9.11 -6.56
CA ALA A 157 -12.12 8.13 -5.83
C ALA A 157 -13.01 7.03 -5.22
N VAL A 158 -12.51 5.79 -5.24
CA VAL A 158 -13.19 4.65 -4.61
C VAL A 158 -12.77 4.45 -3.15
N ALA A 159 -11.74 5.17 -2.71
CA ALA A 159 -11.23 5.16 -1.35
C ALA A 159 -10.48 6.46 -1.04
N ALA A 160 -10.28 6.71 0.25
CA ALA A 160 -9.37 7.72 0.75
C ALA A 160 -8.14 7.04 1.39
N LYS A 161 -7.01 7.76 1.43
CA LYS A 161 -5.79 7.37 2.14
C LYS A 161 -5.42 8.47 3.11
N SER A 162 -5.29 8.13 4.39
CA SER A 162 -4.63 8.96 5.39
C SER A 162 -3.17 8.50 5.57
N ILE A 163 -2.28 9.47 5.52
CA ILE A 163 -0.87 9.34 5.89
C ILE A 163 -0.59 9.95 7.28
N ALA A 164 -1.59 10.04 8.16
CA ALA A 164 -1.45 10.56 9.53
C ALA A 164 -0.26 9.95 10.29
N ALA A 165 0.04 8.66 10.06
CA ALA A 165 1.23 7.99 10.60
C ALA A 165 2.56 8.75 10.33
N TYR A 166 2.73 9.31 9.12
CA TYR A 166 3.88 10.14 8.76
C TYR A 166 3.82 11.55 9.34
N ARG A 167 2.62 12.04 9.68
CA ARG A 167 2.39 13.45 10.01
C ARG A 167 2.34 13.68 11.52
N VAL A 168 1.41 13.00 12.18
CA VAL A 168 1.04 13.21 13.58
C VAL A 168 1.10 11.93 14.42
N GLY A 169 1.25 10.77 13.78
CA GLY A 169 1.14 9.45 14.41
C GLY A 169 -0.28 8.89 14.32
N LEU A 170 -0.48 7.70 14.89
CA LEU A 170 -1.75 6.98 14.85
C LEU A 170 -2.58 7.12 16.13
N GLU A 171 -2.04 7.77 17.17
CA GLU A 171 -2.80 8.11 18.39
C GLU A 171 -3.65 9.36 18.12
N LEU A 172 -4.72 9.16 17.36
CA LEU A 172 -5.69 10.21 17.02
C LEU A 172 -6.81 10.21 18.04
N ASP A 173 -7.16 11.35 18.64
CA ASP A 173 -8.34 11.38 19.51
C ASP A 173 -9.61 11.05 18.69
N PRO A 174 -10.46 10.14 19.19
CA PRO A 174 -11.59 9.61 18.44
C PRO A 174 -12.70 10.63 18.16
N ALA A 175 -12.76 11.75 18.89
CA ALA A 175 -13.85 12.71 18.72
C ALA A 175 -13.83 13.35 17.33
N ARG A 176 -15.01 13.71 16.82
CA ARG A 176 -15.12 14.49 15.59
C ARG A 176 -14.79 15.96 15.87
N PRO A 177 -13.81 16.55 15.16
CA PRO A 177 -13.57 17.98 15.26
C PRO A 177 -14.77 18.81 14.78
N SER A 178 -15.03 19.92 15.46
CA SER A 178 -15.97 20.95 15.01
C SER A 178 -15.35 21.84 13.93
N ASP A 179 -16.17 22.44 13.08
CA ASP A 179 -15.68 23.38 12.05
C ASP A 179 -14.88 24.54 12.66
N ALA A 180 -15.21 24.98 13.88
CA ALA A 180 -14.46 26.03 14.57
C ALA A 180 -13.03 25.61 14.94
N GLU A 181 -12.86 24.38 15.43
CA GLU A 181 -11.53 23.81 15.71
C GLU A 181 -10.72 23.64 14.43
N VAL A 182 -11.36 23.18 13.35
CA VAL A 182 -10.71 22.98 12.06
C VAL A 182 -10.29 24.31 11.43
N VAL A 183 -11.13 25.34 11.50
CA VAL A 183 -10.77 26.69 11.04
C VAL A 183 -9.60 27.25 11.85
N ALA A 184 -9.60 27.07 13.17
CA ALA A 184 -8.49 27.52 14.02
C ALA A 184 -7.18 26.80 13.68
N ALA A 185 -7.23 25.48 13.46
CA ALA A 185 -6.07 24.68 13.05
C ALA A 185 -5.56 25.11 11.65
N ALA A 186 -6.46 25.34 10.70
CA ALA A 186 -6.10 25.83 9.37
C ALA A 186 -5.46 27.23 9.40
N ASP A 187 -5.93 28.12 10.27
CA ASP A 187 -5.35 29.46 10.46
C ASP A 187 -3.94 29.40 11.06
N GLN A 188 -3.73 28.54 12.05
CA GLN A 188 -2.41 28.28 12.63
C GLN A 188 -1.46 27.68 11.58
N TRP A 189 -1.95 26.72 10.79
CA TRP A 189 -1.18 26.11 9.71
C TRP A 189 -0.75 27.16 8.68
N LEU A 190 -1.66 27.99 8.18
CA LEU A 190 -1.33 29.07 7.24
C LEU A 190 -0.32 30.07 7.84
N THR A 191 -0.52 30.45 9.11
CA THR A 191 0.38 31.38 9.81
C THR A 191 1.78 30.82 10.00
N SER A 192 1.92 29.50 10.13
CA SER A 192 3.23 28.83 10.24
C SER A 192 4.07 28.90 8.96
N GLY A 193 3.44 29.12 7.80
CA GLY A 193 4.09 29.08 6.48
C GLY A 193 4.49 27.66 6.01
N SER A 194 4.14 26.61 6.77
CA SER A 194 4.37 25.22 6.36
C SER A 194 3.46 24.85 5.18
N THR A 195 4.01 24.16 4.18
CA THR A 195 3.22 23.53 3.10
C THR A 195 2.72 22.14 3.47
N ARG A 196 3.14 21.60 4.61
CA ARG A 196 2.88 20.22 5.04
C ARG A 196 1.72 20.17 6.03
N CYS A 197 0.68 19.39 5.72
CA CYS A 197 -0.41 19.08 6.65
C CYS A 197 0.11 18.21 7.81
N ALA A 198 0.39 18.81 8.97
CA ALA A 198 0.93 18.14 10.14
C ALA A 198 0.19 18.53 11.43
N ASP A 199 -1.14 18.64 11.32
CA ASP A 199 -2.04 18.97 12.42
C ASP A 199 -3.04 17.82 12.66
N GLU A 200 -3.20 17.42 13.92
CA GLU A 200 -4.03 16.27 14.30
C GLU A 200 -5.52 16.57 14.09
N VAL A 201 -5.97 17.79 14.38
CA VAL A 201 -7.37 18.22 14.20
C VAL A 201 -7.73 18.13 12.72
N ILE A 202 -6.85 18.62 11.85
CA ILE A 202 -7.06 18.52 10.39
C ILE A 202 -7.05 17.07 9.93
N SER A 203 -6.09 16.26 10.38
CA SER A 203 -6.00 14.84 10.01
C SER A 203 -7.26 14.05 10.39
N ARG A 204 -7.77 14.27 11.60
CA ARG A 204 -9.02 13.65 12.09
C ARG A 204 -10.24 14.15 11.34
N PHE A 205 -10.32 15.46 11.09
CA PHE A 205 -11.40 16.05 10.32
C PHE A 205 -11.51 15.39 8.93
N LEU A 206 -10.38 15.25 8.22
CA LEU A 206 -10.35 14.62 6.91
C LEU A 206 -10.84 13.17 6.95
N VAL A 207 -10.39 12.39 7.94
CA VAL A 207 -10.83 10.99 8.14
C VAL A 207 -12.33 10.92 8.37
N TRP A 208 -12.87 11.73 9.28
CA TRP A 208 -14.32 11.75 9.57
C TRP A 208 -15.14 12.17 8.35
N GLU A 209 -14.71 13.18 7.60
CA GLU A 209 -15.41 13.64 6.40
C GLU A 209 -15.41 12.58 5.28
N ALA A 210 -14.34 11.79 5.15
CA ALA A 210 -14.31 10.66 4.21
C ALA A 210 -15.23 9.52 4.66
N LEU A 211 -15.18 9.13 5.93
CA LEU A 211 -16.01 8.05 6.47
C LEU A 211 -17.50 8.38 6.42
N ASP A 212 -17.92 9.62 6.73
CA ASP A 212 -19.32 10.03 6.65
C ASP A 212 -19.92 9.92 5.24
N ARG A 213 -19.08 10.02 4.22
CA ARG A 213 -19.47 9.85 2.80
C ARG A 213 -19.51 8.40 2.36
N GLY A 214 -19.24 7.46 3.26
CA GLY A 214 -19.18 6.03 2.96
C GLY A 214 -17.92 5.62 2.21
N LEU A 215 -16.89 6.48 2.17
CA LEU A 215 -15.64 6.22 1.46
C LEU A 215 -14.71 5.37 2.34
N PRO A 216 -14.29 4.16 1.90
CA PRO A 216 -13.31 3.37 2.64
C PRO A 216 -12.03 4.17 2.90
N VAL A 217 -11.52 4.13 4.13
CA VAL A 217 -10.30 4.88 4.50
C VAL A 217 -9.13 3.92 4.76
N GLN A 218 -8.07 4.14 4.01
CA GLN A 218 -6.80 3.44 4.16
C GLN A 218 -5.90 4.23 5.12
N PHE A 219 -5.29 3.58 6.09
CA PHE A 219 -4.26 4.16 6.95
C PHE A 219 -2.92 3.53 6.64
N HIS A 220 -1.89 4.36 6.42
CA HIS A 220 -0.53 3.85 6.49
C HIS A 220 -0.21 3.38 7.91
N VAL A 221 0.36 2.19 8.07
CA VAL A 221 0.74 1.61 9.37
C VAL A 221 2.13 0.97 9.26
N GLY A 222 2.98 1.23 10.26
CA GLY A 222 4.28 0.59 10.38
C GLY A 222 5.34 1.14 9.41
N PHE A 223 5.89 0.27 8.58
CA PHE A 223 7.11 0.47 7.80
C PHE A 223 6.99 1.62 6.80
N GLY A 224 7.93 2.57 6.87
CA GLY A 224 8.07 3.70 5.96
C GLY A 224 9.45 4.33 6.08
N ASP A 225 9.58 5.55 5.56
CA ASP A 225 10.84 6.32 5.54
C ASP A 225 11.20 6.95 6.91
N ALA A 226 12.24 7.77 6.93
CA ALA A 226 12.75 8.43 8.13
C ALA A 226 11.94 9.66 8.60
N ASP A 227 10.95 10.12 7.82
CA ASP A 227 9.99 11.15 8.22
C ASP A 227 9.03 10.60 9.30
N LEU A 228 8.88 9.28 9.34
CA LEU A 228 7.98 8.57 10.24
C LEU A 228 8.64 8.21 11.58
N SER A 229 7.91 8.39 12.68
CA SER A 229 8.30 7.93 14.01
C SER A 229 7.71 6.55 14.29
N LEU A 230 8.42 5.46 13.96
CA LEU A 230 7.83 4.09 13.89
C LEU A 230 7.02 3.65 15.11
N HIS A 231 7.43 4.03 16.33
CA HIS A 231 6.71 3.70 17.56
C HIS A 231 5.31 4.35 17.65
N LYS A 232 5.06 5.45 16.93
CA LYS A 232 3.75 6.11 16.80
C LYS A 232 2.90 5.53 15.67
N CYS A 233 3.37 4.49 15.00
CA CYS A 233 2.73 3.87 13.84
C CYS A 233 2.29 2.44 14.13
N ASP A 234 2.22 2.07 15.41
CA ASP A 234 1.54 0.86 15.88
C ASP A 234 0.02 1.04 15.67
N PRO A 235 -0.66 0.12 14.96
CA PRO A 235 -2.09 0.24 14.69
C PRO A 235 -2.95 0.16 15.95
N LEU A 236 -2.45 -0.36 17.08
CA LEU A 236 -3.20 -0.37 18.35
C LEU A 236 -3.56 1.04 18.82
N LEU A 237 -2.80 2.06 18.42
CA LEU A 237 -3.09 3.45 18.74
C LEU A 237 -4.40 3.95 18.10
N LEU A 238 -4.88 3.29 17.03
CA LEU A 238 -6.17 3.59 16.40
C LEU A 238 -7.38 2.98 17.12
N THR A 239 -7.18 2.20 18.20
CA THR A 239 -8.26 1.40 18.82
C THR A 239 -9.50 2.25 19.16
N ASP A 240 -9.32 3.45 19.69
CA ASP A 240 -10.42 4.30 20.10
C ASP A 240 -11.14 4.93 18.90
N LEU A 241 -10.39 5.34 17.86
CA LEU A 241 -10.97 5.81 16.61
C LEU A 241 -11.75 4.71 15.89
N LEU A 242 -11.22 3.49 15.85
CA LEU A 242 -11.90 2.33 15.29
C LEU A 242 -13.21 2.03 16.03
N ARG A 243 -13.21 2.17 17.37
CA ARG A 243 -14.43 2.01 18.17
C ARG A 243 -15.46 3.11 17.87
N ALA A 244 -15.02 4.35 17.74
CA ALA A 244 -15.90 5.49 17.45
C ALA A 244 -16.52 5.43 16.04
N THR A 245 -15.78 4.88 15.07
CA THR A 245 -16.20 4.81 13.66
C THR A 245 -16.96 3.53 13.30
N ALA A 246 -16.90 2.49 14.14
CA ALA A 246 -17.59 1.22 13.89
C ALA A 246 -19.09 1.34 13.53
N PRO A 247 -19.90 2.23 14.16
CA PRO A 247 -21.31 2.39 13.82
C PRO A 247 -21.58 2.87 12.39
N LEU A 248 -20.59 3.50 11.72
CA LEU A 248 -20.73 3.95 10.33
C LEU A 248 -20.77 2.76 9.34
N GLY A 249 -20.20 1.61 9.72
CA GLY A 249 -20.13 0.43 8.85
C GLY A 249 -19.26 0.62 7.61
N VAL A 250 -18.42 1.66 7.59
CA VAL A 250 -17.52 1.99 6.47
C VAL A 250 -16.18 1.30 6.67
N PRO A 251 -15.64 0.58 5.67
CA PRO A 251 -14.39 -0.15 5.83
C PRO A 251 -13.19 0.76 6.12
N ILE A 252 -12.34 0.29 7.03
CA ILE A 252 -11.01 0.87 7.31
C ILE A 252 -9.97 -0.19 6.98
N MET A 253 -8.96 0.18 6.18
CA MET A 253 -7.86 -0.70 5.80
C MET A 253 -6.59 -0.23 6.50
N LEU A 254 -5.95 -1.10 7.26
CA LEU A 254 -4.63 -0.87 7.83
C LEU A 254 -3.60 -1.42 6.84
N LEU A 255 -2.80 -0.54 6.24
CA LEU A 255 -1.86 -0.89 5.18
C LEU A 255 -0.47 -1.20 5.74
N HIS A 256 0.24 -2.11 5.08
CA HIS A 256 1.64 -2.53 5.27
C HIS A 256 1.90 -3.29 6.57
N ASN A 257 1.53 -2.66 7.68
CA ASN A 257 1.52 -3.16 9.05
C ASN A 257 2.84 -3.65 9.63
N TYR A 258 3.86 -4.04 8.87
CA TYR A 258 5.15 -4.49 9.42
C TYR A 258 5.81 -3.38 10.26
N PRO A 259 6.34 -3.66 11.47
CA PRO A 259 6.47 -4.97 12.12
C PRO A 259 5.28 -5.35 13.03
N PHE A 260 4.20 -4.58 12.98
CA PHE A 260 2.98 -4.69 13.79
C PHE A 260 1.85 -5.51 13.13
N HIS A 261 2.11 -6.34 12.13
CA HIS A 261 1.08 -7.12 11.41
C HIS A 261 0.25 -8.04 12.31
N ARG A 262 0.80 -8.52 13.43
CA ARG A 262 0.02 -9.23 14.46
C ARG A 262 -0.95 -8.33 15.22
N ASN A 263 -0.55 -7.10 15.54
CA ASN A 263 -1.42 -6.11 16.18
C ASN A 263 -2.59 -5.72 15.26
N ALA A 264 -2.29 -5.49 13.98
CA ALA A 264 -3.30 -5.26 12.95
C ALA A 264 -4.25 -6.46 12.84
N GLY A 265 -3.71 -7.69 12.91
CA GLY A 265 -4.51 -8.91 12.89
C GLY A 265 -5.51 -9.02 14.03
N TYR A 266 -5.11 -8.63 15.24
CA TYR A 266 -6.02 -8.53 16.39
C TYR A 266 -7.16 -7.54 16.11
N LEU A 267 -6.85 -6.35 15.58
CA LEU A 267 -7.86 -5.33 15.27
C LEU A 267 -8.86 -5.81 14.20
N ALA A 268 -8.38 -6.46 13.14
CA ALA A 268 -9.24 -7.06 12.12
C ALA A 268 -10.16 -8.16 12.68
N GLN A 269 -9.70 -8.89 13.69
CA GLN A 269 -10.49 -9.92 14.36
C GLN A 269 -11.61 -9.30 15.21
N VAL A 270 -11.34 -8.24 15.96
CA VAL A 270 -12.29 -7.68 16.95
C VAL A 270 -13.20 -6.57 16.39
N PHE A 271 -12.79 -5.86 15.34
CA PHE A 271 -13.61 -4.81 14.72
C PHE A 271 -14.24 -5.28 13.40
N PRO A 272 -15.57 -5.16 13.21
CA PRO A 272 -16.27 -5.71 12.05
C PRO A 272 -15.85 -5.07 10.72
N HIS A 273 -15.45 -3.80 10.74
CA HIS A 273 -15.16 -2.96 9.57
C HIS A 273 -13.66 -2.82 9.26
N VAL A 274 -12.78 -3.50 10.00
CA VAL A 274 -11.31 -3.38 9.81
C VAL A 274 -10.78 -4.49 8.91
N PHE A 275 -9.99 -4.10 7.92
CA PHE A 275 -9.25 -4.95 6.99
C PHE A 275 -7.75 -4.67 7.07
N VAL A 276 -6.93 -5.63 6.68
CA VAL A 276 -5.47 -5.53 6.77
C VAL A 276 -4.78 -6.11 5.53
N ASP A 277 -3.57 -5.65 5.27
CA ASP A 277 -2.65 -6.24 4.31
C ASP A 277 -1.22 -6.35 4.89
N VAL A 278 -0.29 -6.87 4.09
CA VAL A 278 1.16 -6.78 4.35
C VAL A 278 1.92 -6.35 3.08
N GLY A 279 1.32 -5.46 2.30
CA GLY A 279 1.98 -4.79 1.18
C GLY A 279 3.21 -4.01 1.66
N LEU A 280 4.10 -3.57 0.76
CA LEU A 280 5.44 -3.07 1.08
C LEU A 280 6.37 -4.14 1.65
N ALA A 281 6.02 -4.66 2.83
CA ALA A 281 6.78 -5.70 3.53
C ALA A 281 6.96 -6.94 2.66
N THR A 282 5.93 -7.35 1.92
CA THR A 282 5.97 -8.55 1.07
C THR A 282 7.13 -8.55 0.09
N HIS A 283 7.38 -7.45 -0.63
CA HIS A 283 8.51 -7.37 -1.55
C HIS A 283 9.83 -7.00 -0.84
N ALA A 284 9.77 -6.18 0.22
CA ALA A 284 10.95 -5.78 0.99
C ALA A 284 11.67 -6.95 1.68
N VAL A 285 10.92 -7.88 2.29
CA VAL A 285 11.49 -9.08 2.94
C VAL A 285 11.75 -10.22 1.95
N ALA A 286 11.28 -10.09 0.71
CA ALA A 286 11.49 -11.01 -0.40
C ALA A 286 11.24 -12.48 -0.05
N HIS A 287 12.28 -13.32 -0.07
CA HIS A 287 12.19 -14.76 0.22
C HIS A 287 11.64 -15.09 1.62
N GLN A 288 11.62 -14.11 2.53
CA GLN A 288 11.04 -14.25 3.88
C GLN A 288 9.55 -13.87 3.96
N ALA A 289 8.91 -13.47 2.85
CA ALA A 289 7.51 -13.03 2.83
C ALA A 289 6.54 -14.05 3.43
N ARG A 290 6.83 -15.35 3.28
CA ARG A 290 6.08 -16.44 3.91
C ARG A 290 5.93 -16.24 5.41
N ARG A 291 6.99 -15.83 6.11
CA ARG A 291 6.96 -15.65 7.57
C ARG A 291 5.98 -14.55 7.96
N VAL A 292 6.10 -13.39 7.32
CA VAL A 292 5.23 -12.22 7.59
C VAL A 292 3.78 -12.53 7.27
N LEU A 293 3.50 -13.14 6.11
CA LEU A 293 2.13 -13.51 5.73
C LEU A 293 1.54 -14.55 6.71
N THR A 294 2.29 -15.57 7.08
CA THR A 294 1.82 -16.61 8.01
C THR A 294 1.50 -16.01 9.37
N GLU A 295 2.37 -15.15 9.91
CA GLU A 295 2.15 -14.44 11.19
C GLU A 295 0.92 -13.54 11.13
N ALA A 296 0.69 -12.84 10.01
CA ALA A 296 -0.48 -12.00 9.85
C ALA A 296 -1.78 -12.81 9.79
N LEU A 297 -1.76 -13.99 9.15
CA LEU A 297 -2.92 -14.87 9.00
C LEU A 297 -3.19 -15.77 10.23
N GLU A 298 -2.45 -15.63 11.32
CA GLU A 298 -2.66 -16.41 12.56
C GLU A 298 -4.07 -16.22 13.13
N ILE A 299 -4.57 -14.98 13.12
CA ILE A 299 -5.87 -14.63 13.73
C ILE A 299 -6.76 -13.77 12.83
N VAL A 300 -6.24 -13.24 11.71
CA VAL A 300 -7.04 -12.45 10.77
C VAL A 300 -8.11 -13.35 10.15
N PRO A 301 -9.40 -12.99 10.24
CA PRO A 301 -10.41 -13.67 9.45
C PRO A 301 -10.06 -13.53 7.96
N PHE A 302 -9.98 -14.64 7.21
CA PHE A 302 -9.56 -14.60 5.80
C PHE A 302 -10.40 -13.65 4.92
N GLY A 303 -11.64 -13.37 5.32
CA GLY A 303 -12.51 -12.36 4.69
C GLY A 303 -12.12 -10.90 4.96
N LYS A 304 -11.02 -10.64 5.66
CA LYS A 304 -10.53 -9.30 6.03
C LYS A 304 -9.05 -9.07 5.73
N PHE A 305 -8.39 -10.04 5.09
CA PHE A 305 -7.04 -9.86 4.58
C PHE A 305 -7.09 -9.49 3.10
N LEU A 306 -6.29 -8.52 2.67
CA LEU A 306 -6.26 -8.01 1.31
C LEU A 306 -4.85 -8.15 0.71
N PHE A 307 -4.77 -8.28 -0.62
CA PHE A 307 -3.50 -8.21 -1.35
C PHE A 307 -3.18 -6.78 -1.80
N SER A 308 -2.06 -6.23 -1.36
CA SER A 308 -1.49 -5.01 -1.91
C SER A 308 0.00 -5.20 -2.23
N THR A 309 0.49 -4.46 -3.22
CA THR A 309 1.93 -4.40 -3.49
C THR A 309 2.60 -3.27 -2.71
N ASP A 310 1.89 -2.15 -2.51
CA ASP A 310 2.44 -0.85 -2.17
C ASP A 310 3.57 -0.40 -3.12
N ALA A 311 3.50 -0.85 -4.37
CA ALA A 311 4.58 -0.62 -5.31
C ALA A 311 4.65 0.85 -5.73
N PHE A 312 5.84 1.43 -5.59
CA PHE A 312 6.17 2.80 -5.99
C PHE A 312 7.39 2.80 -6.94
N ALA A 313 7.32 3.62 -7.98
CA ALA A 313 8.40 3.94 -8.93
C ALA A 313 8.90 2.79 -9.82
N LEU A 314 9.31 1.65 -9.26
CA LEU A 314 9.89 0.53 -9.99
C LEU A 314 8.82 -0.51 -10.38
N ALA A 315 8.74 -0.86 -11.66
CA ALA A 315 7.88 -1.97 -12.11
C ALA A 315 8.30 -3.32 -11.50
N GLU A 316 9.56 -3.45 -11.10
CA GLU A 316 10.10 -4.60 -10.39
C GLU A 316 9.32 -4.91 -9.11
N VAL A 317 8.94 -3.90 -8.31
CA VAL A 317 8.27 -4.15 -7.02
C VAL A 317 6.82 -4.58 -7.18
N TYR A 318 6.15 -4.24 -8.28
CA TYR A 318 4.84 -4.82 -8.64
C TYR A 318 4.96 -6.33 -8.85
N TYR A 319 5.90 -6.72 -9.72
CA TYR A 319 6.13 -8.12 -10.04
C TYR A 319 6.58 -8.92 -8.80
N LEU A 320 7.55 -8.40 -8.04
CA LEU A 320 8.04 -9.06 -6.83
C LEU A 320 6.97 -9.14 -5.74
N GLY A 321 6.15 -8.11 -5.57
CA GLY A 321 5.01 -8.12 -4.66
C GLY A 321 4.05 -9.28 -4.97
N ALA A 322 3.66 -9.41 -6.24
CA ALA A 322 2.78 -10.50 -6.67
C ALA A 322 3.45 -11.89 -6.55
N VAL A 323 4.71 -12.03 -6.95
CA VAL A 323 5.45 -13.31 -6.87
C VAL A 323 5.58 -13.78 -5.44
N PHE A 324 6.04 -12.93 -4.53
CA PHE A 324 6.26 -13.33 -3.14
C PHE A 324 4.94 -13.53 -2.39
N PHE A 325 3.90 -12.77 -2.71
CA PHE A 325 2.56 -13.01 -2.19
C PHE A 325 2.02 -14.39 -2.63
N ARG A 326 2.04 -14.70 -3.93
CA ARG A 326 1.56 -16.00 -4.45
C ARG A 326 2.31 -17.17 -3.82
N ARG A 327 3.64 -17.06 -3.69
CA ARG A 327 4.47 -18.09 -3.04
C ARG A 327 4.10 -18.24 -1.57
N ALA A 328 4.02 -17.15 -0.82
CA ALA A 328 3.68 -17.17 0.59
C ALA A 328 2.27 -17.75 0.84
N LEU A 329 1.28 -17.33 0.05
CA LEU A 329 -0.10 -17.83 0.15
C LEU A 329 -0.18 -19.32 -0.21
N SER A 330 0.49 -19.73 -1.29
CA SER A 330 0.57 -21.14 -1.68
C SER A 330 1.20 -22.00 -0.58
N ASP A 331 2.28 -21.54 0.04
CA ASP A 331 2.95 -22.27 1.12
C ASP A 331 2.06 -22.39 2.37
N PHE A 332 1.35 -21.32 2.73
CA PHE A 332 0.39 -21.30 3.84
C PHE A 332 -0.75 -22.31 3.62
N LEU A 333 -1.40 -22.26 2.45
CA LEU A 333 -2.49 -23.16 2.11
C LEU A 333 -2.01 -24.62 1.99
N ALA A 334 -0.85 -24.85 1.39
CA ALA A 334 -0.28 -26.19 1.27
C ALA A 334 0.09 -26.78 2.63
N ALA A 335 0.52 -25.96 3.59
CA ALA A 335 0.73 -26.41 4.96
C ALA A 335 -0.59 -26.85 5.61
N GLY A 336 -1.65 -26.04 5.51
CA GLY A 336 -2.97 -26.40 6.03
C GLY A 336 -3.55 -27.68 5.41
N LEU A 337 -3.38 -27.88 4.10
CA LEU A 337 -3.79 -29.11 3.41
C LEU A 337 -3.03 -30.35 3.91
N ARG A 338 -1.70 -30.25 4.07
CA ARG A 338 -0.85 -31.35 4.56
C ARG A 338 -1.19 -31.73 6.00
N GLU A 339 -1.55 -30.75 6.81
CA GLU A 339 -1.93 -30.95 8.22
C GLU A 339 -3.40 -31.34 8.39
N HIS A 340 -4.16 -31.44 7.28
CA HIS A 340 -5.62 -31.64 7.30
C HIS A 340 -6.38 -30.58 8.12
N ALA A 341 -5.80 -29.39 8.25
CA ALA A 341 -6.43 -28.25 8.92
C ALA A 341 -7.48 -27.55 8.04
N LEU A 342 -7.39 -27.73 6.71
CA LEU A 342 -8.35 -27.22 5.72
C LEU A 342 -8.50 -28.20 4.55
N ALA A 343 -9.66 -28.19 3.89
CA ALA A 343 -9.91 -28.97 2.69
C ALA A 343 -9.49 -28.21 1.41
N GLN A 344 -9.43 -28.91 0.28
CA GLN A 344 -9.11 -28.29 -1.02
C GLN A 344 -10.05 -27.13 -1.36
N ALA A 345 -11.36 -27.29 -1.09
CA ALA A 345 -12.35 -26.25 -1.31
C ALA A 345 -12.12 -25.01 -0.41
N ASP A 346 -11.63 -25.21 0.81
CA ASP A 346 -11.27 -24.11 1.71
C ASP A 346 -10.05 -23.36 1.17
N ALA A 347 -9.04 -24.06 0.65
CA ALA A 347 -7.85 -23.44 0.07
C ALA A 347 -8.21 -22.54 -1.13
N GLU A 348 -9.07 -23.03 -2.01
CA GLU A 348 -9.60 -22.26 -3.16
C GLU A 348 -10.38 -21.02 -2.71
N ARG A 349 -11.28 -21.19 -1.73
CA ARG A 349 -12.06 -20.09 -1.17
C ARG A 349 -11.16 -19.03 -0.52
N ILE A 350 -10.19 -19.43 0.29
CA ILE A 350 -9.26 -18.51 0.96
C ILE A 350 -8.44 -17.75 -0.08
N ALA A 351 -7.96 -18.42 -1.12
CA ALA A 351 -7.21 -17.77 -2.19
C ALA A 351 -8.04 -16.68 -2.88
N HIS A 352 -9.31 -16.95 -3.20
CA HIS A 352 -10.19 -15.96 -3.82
C HIS A 352 -10.54 -14.79 -2.88
N LEU A 353 -10.85 -15.07 -1.62
CA LEU A 353 -11.13 -14.05 -0.61
C LEU A 353 -9.99 -13.03 -0.55
N ILE A 354 -8.77 -13.53 -0.34
CA ILE A 354 -7.59 -12.71 -0.14
C ILE A 354 -7.14 -12.03 -1.44
N GLY A 355 -7.21 -12.74 -2.57
CA GLY A 355 -6.73 -12.24 -3.86
C GLY A 355 -7.57 -11.12 -4.46
N TRP A 356 -8.90 -11.16 -4.32
CA TRP A 356 -9.76 -10.17 -4.98
C TRP A 356 -11.16 -9.96 -4.35
N GLU A 357 -11.83 -10.99 -3.83
CA GLU A 357 -13.24 -10.85 -3.39
C GLU A 357 -13.38 -9.89 -2.19
N ASN A 358 -12.41 -9.88 -1.28
CA ASN A 358 -12.40 -8.95 -0.17
C ASN A 358 -12.29 -7.50 -0.64
N ALA A 359 -11.40 -7.23 -1.61
CA ALA A 359 -11.23 -5.89 -2.16
C ALA A 359 -12.51 -5.45 -2.90
N GLN A 360 -13.09 -6.30 -3.74
CA GLN A 360 -14.34 -5.97 -4.41
C GLN A 360 -15.47 -5.63 -3.43
N ARG A 361 -15.62 -6.40 -2.35
CA ARG A 361 -16.64 -6.15 -1.33
C ARG A 361 -16.35 -4.88 -0.53
N ALA A 362 -15.13 -4.68 -0.05
CA ALA A 362 -14.76 -3.55 0.80
C ALA A 362 -14.84 -2.22 0.04
N TYR A 363 -14.39 -2.20 -1.21
CA TYR A 363 -14.37 -0.99 -2.05
C TYR A 363 -15.58 -0.86 -2.98
N ARG A 364 -16.52 -1.80 -2.94
CA ARG A 364 -17.72 -1.84 -3.81
C ARG A 364 -17.36 -1.76 -5.30
N LEU A 365 -16.33 -2.49 -5.71
CA LEU A 365 -15.86 -2.54 -7.09
C LEU A 365 -16.78 -3.44 -7.93
N GLU A 366 -17.19 -2.97 -9.10
CA GLU A 366 -18.10 -3.66 -10.03
C GLU A 366 -17.49 -4.88 -10.75
#